data_AF-A0A3Q7JAD9-F1
#
_entry.id   AF-A0A3Q7JAD9-F1
#
_cell.length_a   1.000
_cell.length_b   1.000
_cell.length_c   1.000
_cell.angle_alpha   90.00
_cell.angle_beta   90.00
_cell.angle_gamma   90.00
#
_symmetry.space_group_name_H-M   'P 1'
#
loop_
_entity.id
_entity.type
_entity.pdbx_description
1 polymer ?
#
loop_
_entity_poly.entity_id
_entity_poly.type
_entity_poly.pdbx_seq_one_letter_code
_entity_poly.pdbx_strand_id
1 'polypeptide(L)'
;MFSTWNDSMIFYALQGVRDAAVDLLHTLVAVHAEVFAGCKPLLDKTLGILVEGLIDTFLSLFHENQETDFTVLDVNGFCQLMLELDYFETILNTYFTHEARESLKTLQGVLLEKATESVPETVETPTNSRRQTRGNDDGLQDERQQGGTISPDDLINIVYHHKALAQQYSSELLQSELERTRINTACFVESISPDSVPDSAKAAYASFRGSMDSPGRGSQSVGPPSYSKQRRR
;
A
#
# COMPACT_ATOMS: atom_id res chain seq x y z
N MET A 1 12.36 56.10 19.60
CA MET A 1 12.94 56.20 18.25
C MET A 1 14.02 55.13 18.01
N PHE A 2 14.96 54.87 18.94
CA PHE A 2 15.99 53.83 18.75
C PHE A 2 15.47 52.38 18.67
N SER A 3 14.45 52.00 19.45
CA SER A 3 13.90 50.62 19.39
C SER A 3 13.28 50.25 18.04
N THR A 4 12.50 51.16 17.43
CA THR A 4 11.83 50.92 16.14
C THR A 4 12.81 50.77 14.96
N TRP A 5 13.99 51.40 15.04
CA TRP A 5 15.05 51.22 14.05
C TRP A 5 15.76 49.87 14.20
N ASN A 6 15.95 49.42 15.44
CA ASN A 6 16.56 48.12 15.72
C ASN A 6 15.62 46.97 15.28
N ASP A 7 14.32 47.11 15.53
CA ASP A 7 13.30 46.14 15.08
C ASP A 7 13.20 46.08 13.55
N SER A 8 13.28 47.23 12.87
CA SER A 8 13.29 47.29 11.40
C SER A 8 14.54 46.64 10.81
N MET A 9 15.72 46.87 11.40
CA MET A 9 16.98 46.27 10.96
C MET A 9 16.98 44.73 11.13
N ILE A 10 16.43 44.24 12.24
CA ILE A 10 16.26 42.79 12.48
C ILE A 10 15.29 42.20 11.45
N PHE A 11 14.18 42.89 11.13
CA PHE A 11 13.25 42.45 10.10
C PHE A 11 13.89 42.34 8.71
N TYR A 12 14.65 43.35 8.28
CA TYR A 12 15.38 43.31 7.01
C TYR A 12 16.46 42.22 6.96
N ALA A 13 17.17 42.01 8.08
CA ALA A 13 18.15 40.93 8.17
C ALA A 13 17.50 39.54 8.09
N LEU A 14 16.38 39.32 8.80
CA LEU A 14 15.62 38.08 8.74
C LEU A 14 15.01 37.83 7.34
N GLN A 15 14.52 38.90 6.69
CA GLN A 15 14.06 38.82 5.31
C GLN A 15 15.19 38.43 4.37
N GLY A 16 16.39 39.04 4.49
CA GLY A 16 17.55 38.66 3.68
C GLY A 16 18.00 37.22 3.88
N VAL A 17 17.96 36.71 5.12
CA VAL A 17 18.27 35.29 5.42
C VAL A 17 17.22 34.37 4.80
N ARG A 18 15.93 34.72 4.90
CA ARG A 18 14.86 33.93 4.28
C ARG A 18 14.99 33.89 2.76
N ASP A 19 15.24 35.04 2.13
CA ASP A 19 15.35 35.14 0.68
C ASP A 19 16.57 34.32 0.19
N ALA A 20 17.71 34.40 0.88
CA ALA A 20 18.88 33.55 0.59
C ALA A 20 18.62 32.05 0.80
N ALA A 21 17.84 31.67 1.82
CA ALA A 21 17.46 30.28 2.06
C ALA A 21 16.52 29.74 0.97
N VAL A 22 15.57 30.55 0.50
CA VAL A 22 14.67 30.20 -0.60
C VAL A 22 15.45 29.98 -1.90
N ASP A 23 16.41 30.86 -2.23
CA ASP A 23 17.26 30.70 -3.41
C ASP A 23 18.12 29.42 -3.34
N LEU A 24 18.66 29.10 -2.16
CA LEU A 24 19.39 27.86 -1.94
C LEU A 24 18.47 26.63 -2.10
N LEU A 25 17.27 26.68 -1.55
CA LEU A 25 16.28 25.60 -1.67
C LEU A 25 15.89 25.36 -3.13
N HIS A 26 15.65 26.42 -3.90
CA HIS A 26 15.36 26.29 -5.33
C HIS A 26 16.49 25.59 -6.07
N THR A 27 17.74 25.97 -5.79
CA THR A 27 18.92 25.34 -6.39
C THR A 27 19.02 23.86 -6.02
N LEU A 28 18.85 23.53 -4.73
CA LEU A 28 18.89 22.14 -4.25
C LEU A 28 17.79 21.27 -4.87
N VAL A 29 16.56 21.79 -4.93
CA VAL A 29 15.42 21.08 -5.53
C VAL A 29 15.62 20.88 -7.04
N ALA A 30 16.14 21.88 -7.74
CA ALA A 30 16.44 21.78 -9.18
C ALA A 30 17.50 20.71 -9.46
N VAL A 31 18.61 20.72 -8.71
CA VAL A 31 19.67 19.69 -8.85
C VAL A 31 19.13 18.30 -8.49
N HIS A 32 18.36 18.16 -7.42
CA HIS A 32 17.74 16.88 -7.06
C HIS A 32 16.81 16.37 -8.17
N ALA A 33 15.97 17.25 -8.74
CA ALA A 33 15.08 16.89 -9.83
C ALA A 33 15.86 16.43 -11.09
N GLU A 34 16.94 17.12 -11.43
CA GLU A 34 17.77 16.79 -12.60
C GLU A 34 18.54 15.48 -12.42
N VAL A 35 19.19 15.30 -11.26
CA VAL A 35 19.89 14.04 -10.93
C VAL A 35 18.90 12.88 -10.88
N PHE A 36 17.76 13.06 -10.21
CA PHE A 36 16.73 12.03 -10.15
C PHE A 36 16.17 11.70 -11.54
N ALA A 37 15.89 12.71 -12.37
CA ALA A 37 15.41 12.49 -13.75
C ALA A 37 16.47 11.82 -14.63
N GLY A 38 17.76 12.08 -14.41
CA GLY A 38 18.85 11.40 -15.12
C GLY A 38 19.06 9.96 -14.68
N CYS A 39 18.93 9.68 -13.38
CA CYS A 39 19.14 8.35 -12.82
C CYS A 39 17.90 7.44 -12.95
N LYS A 40 16.69 7.99 -12.95
CA LYS A 40 15.45 7.20 -13.01
C LYS A 40 15.37 6.29 -14.25
N PRO A 41 15.65 6.75 -15.49
CA PRO A 41 15.63 5.88 -16.66
C PRO A 41 16.66 4.75 -16.59
N LEU A 42 17.84 5.01 -16.00
CA LEU A 42 18.86 4.00 -15.80
C LEU A 42 18.41 2.93 -14.79
N LEU A 43 17.82 3.38 -13.67
CA LEU A 43 17.25 2.49 -12.66
C LEU A 43 16.10 1.66 -13.22
N ASP A 44 15.14 2.29 -13.90
CA ASP A 44 14.00 1.63 -14.54
C ASP A 44 14.48 0.54 -15.52
N LYS A 45 15.47 0.87 -16.37
CA LYS A 45 16.04 -0.09 -17.32
C LYS A 45 16.77 -1.24 -16.63
N THR A 46 17.56 -0.95 -15.60
CA THR A 46 18.33 -1.97 -14.88
C THR A 46 17.41 -2.92 -14.14
N LEU A 47 16.40 -2.39 -13.44
CA LEU A 47 15.40 -3.22 -12.76
C LEU A 47 14.56 -4.03 -13.75
N GLY A 48 14.19 -3.45 -14.91
CA GLY A 48 13.48 -4.19 -15.96
C GLY A 48 14.24 -5.44 -16.42
N ILE A 49 15.54 -5.29 -16.73
CA ILE A 49 16.40 -6.43 -17.14
C ILE A 49 16.53 -7.46 -16.02
N LEU A 50 16.64 -7.03 -14.76
CA LEU A 50 16.72 -7.94 -13.63
C LEU A 50 15.41 -8.71 -13.41
N VAL A 51 14.25 -8.07 -13.61
CA VAL A 51 12.95 -8.73 -13.52
C VAL A 51 12.76 -9.74 -14.65
N GLU A 52 13.11 -9.40 -15.90
CA GLU A 52 13.14 -10.37 -17.01
C GLU A 52 13.97 -11.60 -16.64
N GLY A 53 15.23 -11.39 -16.23
CA GLY A 53 16.12 -12.48 -15.83
C GLY A 53 15.60 -13.29 -14.63
N LEU A 54 14.91 -12.66 -13.68
CA LEU A 54 14.29 -13.36 -12.55
C LEU A 54 13.20 -14.32 -13.02
N ILE A 55 12.29 -13.85 -13.88
CA ILE A 55 11.18 -14.68 -14.38
C ILE A 55 11.71 -15.80 -15.29
N ASP A 56 12.69 -15.53 -16.13
CA ASP A 56 13.33 -16.55 -16.96
C ASP A 56 14.06 -17.59 -16.10
N THR A 57 14.64 -17.18 -14.96
CA THR A 57 15.24 -18.09 -13.98
C THR A 57 14.18 -18.99 -13.35
N PHE A 58 13.03 -18.43 -12.94
CA PHE A 58 11.93 -19.24 -12.40
C PHE A 58 11.40 -20.25 -13.42
N LEU A 59 11.24 -19.83 -14.68
CA LEU A 59 10.81 -20.71 -15.76
C LEU A 59 11.82 -21.82 -16.04
N SER A 60 13.12 -21.48 -16.04
CA SER A 60 14.20 -22.46 -16.20
C SER A 60 14.22 -23.47 -15.05
N LEU A 61 14.13 -23.00 -13.80
CA LEU A 61 14.07 -23.86 -12.61
C LEU A 61 12.85 -24.78 -12.62
N PHE A 62 11.71 -24.30 -13.11
CA PHE A 62 10.54 -25.14 -13.28
C PHE A 62 10.82 -26.28 -14.27
N HIS A 63 11.31 -25.97 -15.47
CA HIS A 63 11.61 -27.00 -16.47
C HIS A 63 12.70 -27.98 -16.03
N GLU A 64 13.71 -27.53 -15.30
CA GLU A 64 14.77 -28.38 -14.77
C GLU A 64 14.25 -29.40 -13.74
N ASN A 65 13.23 -29.04 -12.95
CA ASN A 65 12.77 -29.84 -11.81
C ASN A 65 11.37 -30.44 -12.00
N GLN A 66 10.73 -30.24 -13.16
CA GLN A 66 9.33 -30.62 -13.40
C GLN A 66 9.06 -32.12 -13.20
N GLU A 67 10.06 -32.97 -13.45
CA GLU A 67 9.96 -34.44 -13.32
C GLU A 67 10.49 -34.97 -11.98
N THR A 68 11.06 -34.11 -11.13
CA THR A 68 11.66 -34.49 -9.84
C THR A 68 10.92 -33.84 -8.69
N ASP A 69 11.23 -32.59 -8.38
CA ASP A 69 10.79 -31.92 -7.16
C ASP A 69 9.33 -31.48 -7.25
N PHE A 70 8.88 -31.10 -8.46
CA PHE A 70 7.49 -30.69 -8.67
C PHE A 70 6.49 -31.84 -8.67
N THR A 71 6.93 -33.10 -8.78
CA THR A 71 6.04 -34.27 -8.69
C THR A 71 5.50 -34.51 -7.29
N VAL A 72 6.18 -33.96 -6.27
CA VAL A 72 5.80 -34.08 -4.85
C VAL A 72 4.76 -33.03 -4.45
N LEU A 73 4.63 -31.95 -5.23
CA LEU A 73 3.69 -30.86 -4.96
C LEU A 73 2.26 -31.31 -5.25
N ASP A 74 1.39 -31.13 -4.26
CA ASP A 74 -0.05 -31.28 -4.43
C ASP A 74 -0.67 -29.99 -4.96
N VAL A 75 -1.98 -30.03 -5.23
CA VAL A 75 -2.74 -28.86 -5.73
C VAL A 75 -2.55 -27.63 -4.83
N ASN A 76 -2.49 -27.82 -3.50
CA ASN A 76 -2.31 -26.70 -2.57
C ASN A 76 -0.92 -26.07 -2.72
N GLY A 77 0.12 -26.87 -2.90
CA GLY A 77 1.47 -26.39 -3.14
C GLY A 77 1.58 -25.57 -4.43
N PHE A 78 0.94 -26.02 -5.52
CA PHE A 78 0.86 -25.23 -6.76
C PHE A 78 0.06 -23.94 -6.57
N CYS A 79 -1.04 -23.97 -5.82
CA CYS A 79 -1.79 -22.75 -5.47
C CYS A 79 -0.93 -21.76 -4.67
N GLN A 80 -0.13 -22.24 -3.72
CA GLN A 80 0.78 -21.38 -2.96
C GLN A 80 1.85 -20.75 -3.85
N LEU A 81 2.46 -21.53 -4.75
CA LEU A 81 3.44 -21.01 -5.70
C LEU A 81 2.82 -19.95 -6.63
N MET A 82 1.57 -20.18 -7.07
CA MET A 82 0.84 -19.20 -7.88
C MET A 82 0.64 -17.88 -7.13
N LEU A 83 0.28 -17.92 -5.84
CA LEU A 83 0.13 -16.73 -4.99
C LEU A 83 1.46 -16.00 -4.76
N GLU A 84 2.57 -16.73 -4.62
CA GLU A 84 3.91 -16.13 -4.52
C GLU A 84 4.28 -15.40 -5.83
N LEU A 85 3.97 -15.99 -6.99
CA LEU A 85 4.17 -15.35 -8.29
C LEU A 85 3.31 -14.07 -8.45
N ASP A 86 2.05 -14.11 -8.03
CA ASP A 86 1.17 -12.93 -8.03
C ASP A 86 1.67 -11.83 -7.08
N TYR A 87 2.24 -12.22 -5.94
CA TYR A 87 2.86 -11.30 -5.00
C TYR A 87 4.08 -10.61 -5.64
N PHE A 88 4.96 -11.37 -6.31
CA PHE A 88 6.09 -10.80 -7.06
C PHE A 88 5.61 -9.87 -8.18
N GLU A 89 4.60 -10.25 -8.96
CA GLU A 89 4.03 -9.38 -9.99
C GLU A 89 3.51 -8.07 -9.39
N THR A 90 2.79 -8.15 -8.26
CA THR A 90 2.21 -6.98 -7.59
C THR A 90 3.28 -6.00 -7.13
N ILE A 91 4.34 -6.49 -6.48
CA ILE A 91 5.42 -5.63 -5.94
C ILE A 91 6.30 -5.08 -7.05
N LEU A 92 6.60 -5.89 -8.07
CA LEU A 92 7.52 -5.52 -9.15
C LEU A 92 6.81 -4.90 -10.35
N ASN A 93 5.49 -4.68 -10.28
CA ASN A 93 4.65 -4.25 -11.40
C ASN A 93 5.19 -3.01 -12.15
N THR A 94 5.79 -2.07 -11.43
CA THR A 94 6.37 -0.84 -12.01
C THR A 94 7.60 -1.09 -12.88
N TYR A 95 8.24 -2.25 -12.73
CA TYR A 95 9.45 -2.67 -13.44
C TYR A 95 9.21 -3.83 -14.41
N PHE A 96 8.01 -4.43 -14.39
CA PHE A 96 7.64 -5.49 -15.31
C PHE A 96 7.57 -4.98 -16.75
N THR A 97 8.50 -5.46 -17.57
CA THR A 97 8.51 -5.25 -19.01
C THR A 97 7.47 -6.14 -19.68
N HIS A 98 7.23 -5.90 -20.97
CA HIS A 98 6.32 -6.75 -21.75
C HIS A 98 6.80 -8.20 -21.79
N GLU A 99 8.10 -8.40 -22.03
CA GLU A 99 8.72 -9.71 -22.15
C GLU A 99 8.64 -10.47 -20.82
N ALA A 100 8.98 -9.82 -19.69
CA ALA A 100 8.82 -10.43 -18.37
C ALA A 100 7.36 -10.86 -18.09
N ARG A 101 6.36 -10.09 -18.53
CA ARG A 101 4.93 -10.45 -18.36
C ARG A 101 4.54 -11.65 -19.22
N GLU A 102 5.07 -11.74 -20.43
CA GLU A 102 4.84 -12.90 -21.28
C GLU A 102 5.50 -14.15 -20.69
N SER A 103 6.76 -14.07 -20.25
CA SER A 103 7.42 -15.17 -19.55
C SER A 103 6.68 -15.59 -18.28
N LEU A 104 6.18 -14.63 -17.49
CA LEU A 104 5.41 -14.91 -16.28
C LEU A 104 4.11 -15.65 -16.60
N LYS A 105 3.37 -15.21 -17.62
CA LYS A 105 2.15 -15.89 -18.07
C LYS A 105 2.44 -17.30 -18.57
N THR A 106 3.54 -17.49 -19.29
CA THR A 106 3.99 -18.83 -19.70
C THR A 106 4.26 -19.70 -18.49
N LEU A 107 5.00 -19.19 -17.49
CA LEU A 107 5.27 -19.91 -16.24
C LEU A 107 3.97 -20.28 -15.50
N GLN A 108 3.06 -19.33 -15.32
CA GLN A 108 1.75 -19.59 -14.70
C GLN A 108 0.96 -20.65 -15.48
N GLY A 109 1.01 -20.61 -16.81
CA GLY A 109 0.36 -21.60 -17.68
C GLY A 109 0.89 -23.01 -17.46
N VAL A 110 2.21 -23.21 -17.51
CA VAL A 110 2.82 -24.53 -17.32
C VAL A 110 2.64 -25.06 -15.89
N LEU A 111 2.60 -24.17 -14.89
CA LEU A 111 2.28 -24.53 -13.51
C LEU A 111 0.84 -25.01 -13.35
N LEU A 112 -0.12 -24.36 -14.02
CA LEU A 112 -1.52 -24.79 -13.99
C LEU A 112 -1.73 -26.13 -14.70
N GLU A 113 -1.03 -26.37 -15.80
CA GLU A 113 -1.03 -27.66 -16.50
C GLU A 113 -0.55 -28.76 -15.54
N LYS A 114 0.60 -28.57 -14.88
CA LYS A 114 1.11 -29.50 -13.87
C LYS A 114 0.21 -29.68 -12.66
N ALA A 115 -0.40 -28.60 -12.16
CA ALA A 115 -1.37 -28.70 -11.07
C ALA A 115 -2.58 -29.56 -11.46
N THR A 116 -3.03 -29.48 -12.71
CA THR A 116 -4.15 -30.29 -13.22
C THR A 116 -3.78 -31.76 -13.34
N GLU A 117 -2.54 -32.07 -13.77
CA GLU A 117 -1.99 -33.44 -13.77
C GLU A 117 -1.90 -34.04 -12.36
N SER A 118 -1.69 -33.20 -11.32
CA SER A 118 -1.57 -33.63 -9.93
C SER A 118 -2.89 -33.98 -9.23
N VAL A 119 -4.05 -33.72 -9.86
CA VAL A 119 -5.37 -34.08 -9.31
C VAL A 119 -5.60 -35.57 -9.55
N PRO A 120 -5.67 -36.42 -8.52
CA PRO A 120 -5.92 -37.85 -8.71
C PRO A 120 -7.32 -38.06 -9.28
N GLU A 121 -7.42 -38.79 -10.40
CA GLU A 121 -8.70 -39.28 -10.95
C GLU A 121 -9.38 -40.22 -9.93
N THR A 122 -10.18 -39.64 -9.03
CA THR A 122 -11.11 -40.37 -8.15
C THR A 122 -12.50 -39.76 -8.28
N VAL A 123 -13.03 -39.78 -9.50
CA VAL A 123 -14.48 -39.70 -9.72
C VAL A 123 -14.86 -40.83 -10.68
N GLU A 124 -14.66 -42.07 -10.23
CA GLU A 124 -15.46 -43.16 -10.74
C GLU A 124 -16.89 -42.99 -10.21
N THR A 125 -17.80 -42.63 -11.11
CA THR A 125 -19.25 -42.75 -11.03
C THR A 125 -19.78 -43.78 -10.03
N PRO A 126 -20.65 -43.42 -9.06
CA PRO A 126 -21.39 -44.41 -8.29
C PRO A 126 -22.63 -44.82 -9.09
N THR A 127 -22.45 -45.65 -10.12
CA THR A 127 -23.53 -46.49 -10.65
C THR A 127 -23.38 -47.89 -10.07
N ASN A 128 -24.06 -48.20 -8.95
CA ASN A 128 -24.53 -49.56 -8.68
C ASN A 128 -25.59 -49.64 -7.56
N SER A 129 -26.82 -49.94 -7.99
CA SER A 129 -27.78 -50.88 -7.41
C SER A 129 -27.88 -51.08 -5.89
N ARG A 130 -29.06 -50.69 -5.38
CA ARG A 130 -30.05 -51.59 -4.73
C ARG A 130 -29.74 -52.13 -3.31
N ARG A 131 -30.25 -51.40 -2.31
CA ARG A 131 -30.93 -51.85 -1.06
C ARG A 131 -30.83 -53.34 -0.67
N GLN A 132 -30.30 -53.63 0.52
CA GLN A 132 -30.91 -54.57 1.48
C GLN A 132 -30.44 -54.33 2.93
N THR A 133 -31.40 -54.49 3.85
CA THR A 133 -31.39 -54.26 5.30
C THR A 133 -30.83 -55.48 6.07
N ARG A 134 -30.28 -55.28 7.30
CA ARG A 134 -30.49 -56.07 8.56
C ARG A 134 -29.22 -56.48 9.36
N GLY A 135 -29.05 -55.88 10.55
CA GLY A 135 -28.88 -56.58 11.86
C GLY A 135 -27.49 -56.96 12.43
N ASN A 136 -27.23 -56.43 13.65
CA ASN A 136 -26.80 -57.14 14.88
C ASN A 136 -25.30 -57.25 15.31
N ASP A 137 -24.96 -56.39 16.28
CA ASP A 137 -24.36 -56.57 17.63
C ASP A 137 -22.94 -57.14 17.93
N ASP A 138 -22.25 -56.31 18.75
CA ASP A 138 -21.19 -56.45 19.76
C ASP A 138 -19.79 -57.03 19.52
N GLY A 139 -18.78 -56.28 20.01
CA GLY A 139 -17.39 -56.71 20.07
C GLY A 139 -16.35 -55.66 20.48
N LEU A 140 -16.35 -55.25 21.75
CA LEU A 140 -15.20 -54.86 22.61
C LEU A 140 -14.42 -53.56 22.35
N GLN A 141 -14.22 -52.87 23.48
CA GLN A 141 -13.42 -51.67 23.74
C GLN A 141 -11.96 -51.77 23.30
N ASP A 142 -11.41 -50.66 22.80
CA ASP A 142 -10.04 -50.27 23.14
C ASP A 142 -9.91 -48.75 23.31
N GLU A 143 -9.00 -48.38 24.19
CA GLU A 143 -8.79 -47.10 24.85
C GLU A 143 -8.28 -45.96 23.96
N ARG A 144 -8.69 -44.75 24.34
CA ARG A 144 -7.91 -43.50 24.30
C ARG A 144 -7.25 -43.12 22.97
N GLN A 145 -8.03 -42.48 22.11
CA GLN A 145 -7.53 -41.32 21.39
C GLN A 145 -8.47 -40.15 21.66
N GLN A 146 -8.02 -39.21 22.50
CA GLN A 146 -8.55 -37.84 22.55
C GLN A 146 -8.17 -37.15 21.22
N GLY A 147 -8.73 -37.64 20.12
CA GLY A 147 -8.80 -36.93 18.86
C GLY A 147 -10.08 -36.12 18.89
N GLY A 148 -10.04 -34.94 19.51
CA GLY A 148 -11.04 -33.92 19.25
C GLY A 148 -10.92 -33.54 17.78
N THR A 149 -11.63 -34.26 16.92
CA THR A 149 -11.79 -33.94 15.50
C THR A 149 -12.41 -32.55 15.45
N ILE A 150 -11.60 -31.53 15.15
CA ILE A 150 -12.08 -30.18 14.97
C ILE A 150 -13.12 -30.24 13.84
N SER A 151 -14.36 -29.86 14.13
CA SER A 151 -15.42 -29.89 13.12
C SER A 151 -15.02 -28.98 11.95
N PRO A 152 -15.34 -29.32 10.69
CA PRO A 152 -15.13 -28.41 9.56
C PRO A 152 -15.68 -27.00 9.82
N ASP A 153 -16.79 -26.89 10.55
CA ASP A 153 -17.38 -25.61 10.96
C ASP A 153 -16.55 -24.83 11.98
N ASP A 154 -15.82 -25.52 12.86
CA ASP A 154 -14.91 -24.91 13.83
C ASP A 154 -13.64 -24.40 13.14
N LEU A 155 -13.13 -25.14 12.15
CA LEU A 155 -12.03 -24.72 11.30
C LEU A 155 -12.41 -23.49 10.47
N ILE A 156 -13.62 -23.48 9.90
CA ILE A 156 -14.19 -22.32 9.21
C ILE A 156 -14.27 -21.13 10.17
N ASN A 157 -14.81 -21.30 11.37
CA ASN A 157 -14.87 -20.24 12.38
C ASN A 157 -13.49 -19.72 12.77
N ILE A 158 -12.49 -20.59 12.95
CA ILE A 158 -11.11 -20.20 13.24
C ILE A 158 -10.53 -19.37 12.09
N VAL A 159 -10.72 -19.81 10.84
CA VAL A 159 -10.24 -19.08 9.65
C VAL A 159 -10.91 -17.71 9.53
N TYR A 160 -12.23 -17.62 9.73
CA TYR A 160 -12.94 -16.34 9.70
C TYR A 160 -12.53 -15.42 10.84
N HIS A 161 -12.32 -15.96 12.04
CA HIS A 161 -11.84 -15.19 13.19
C HIS A 161 -10.41 -14.67 12.95
N HIS A 162 -9.52 -15.51 12.44
CA HIS A 162 -8.14 -15.12 12.13
C HIS A 162 -8.09 -14.07 11.00
N LYS A 163 -8.97 -14.18 10.01
CA LYS A 163 -9.12 -13.18 8.94
C LYS A 163 -9.66 -11.85 9.47
N ALA A 164 -10.63 -11.88 10.39
CA ALA A 164 -11.14 -10.68 11.04
C ALA A 164 -10.06 -9.98 11.89
N LEU A 165 -9.27 -10.74 12.65
CA LEU A 165 -8.15 -10.21 13.42
C LEU A 165 -7.07 -9.59 12.51
N ALA A 166 -6.71 -10.26 11.42
CA ALA A 166 -5.74 -9.73 10.45
C ALA A 166 -6.23 -8.43 9.79
N GLN A 167 -7.51 -8.36 9.43
CA GLN A 167 -8.12 -7.14 8.88
C GLN A 167 -8.17 -6.00 9.91
N GLN A 168 -8.48 -6.30 11.17
CA GLN A 168 -8.47 -5.31 12.24
C GLN A 168 -7.06 -4.77 12.48
N TYR A 169 -6.05 -5.63 12.56
CA TYR A 169 -4.65 -5.23 12.77
C TYR A 169 -4.12 -4.41 11.59
N SER A 170 -4.47 -4.80 10.36
CA SER A 170 -4.15 -4.03 9.16
C SER A 170 -4.80 -2.65 9.18
N SER A 171 -6.06 -2.54 9.63
CA SER A 171 -6.78 -1.27 9.69
C SER A 171 -6.17 -0.34 10.74
N GLU A 172 -5.83 -0.85 11.93
CA GLU A 172 -5.23 -0.07 13.00
C GLU A 172 -3.83 0.44 12.64
N LEU A 173 -2.98 -0.43 12.06
CA LEU A 173 -1.66 -0.04 11.55
C LEU A 173 -1.79 0.99 10.43
N LEU A 174 -2.68 0.76 9.46
CA LEU A 174 -2.91 1.66 8.33
C LEU A 174 -3.39 3.04 8.81
N GLN A 175 -4.30 3.11 9.78
CA GLN A 175 -4.78 4.37 10.34
C GLN A 175 -3.65 5.14 11.05
N SER A 176 -2.82 4.44 11.83
CA SER A 176 -1.68 5.09 12.51
C SER A 176 -0.62 5.62 11.54
N GLU A 177 -0.33 4.89 10.46
CA GLU A 177 0.62 5.32 9.42
C GLU A 177 0.05 6.43 8.53
N LEU A 178 -1.26 6.43 8.25
CA LEU A 178 -1.94 7.55 7.59
C LEU A 178 -1.92 8.80 8.44
N GLU A 179 -2.15 8.71 9.75
CA GLU A 179 -2.07 9.85 10.66
C GLU A 179 -0.64 10.37 10.78
N ARG A 180 0.36 9.49 10.84
CA ARG A 180 1.78 9.86 10.81
C ARG A 180 2.16 10.56 9.50
N THR A 181 1.66 10.05 8.38
CA THR A 181 1.83 10.66 7.05
C THR A 181 1.14 12.03 6.98
N ARG A 182 -0.06 12.17 7.55
CA ARG A 182 -0.80 13.43 7.66
C ARG A 182 -0.03 14.48 8.45
N ILE A 183 0.56 14.09 9.59
CA ILE A 183 1.42 14.96 10.39
C ILE A 183 2.67 15.38 9.61
N ASN A 184 3.33 14.42 8.93
CA ASN A 184 4.52 14.70 8.11
C ASN A 184 4.21 15.62 6.92
N THR A 185 3.03 15.50 6.30
CA THR A 185 2.62 16.36 5.18
C THR A 185 2.03 17.69 5.63
N ALA A 186 1.52 17.83 6.86
CA ALA A 186 0.99 19.09 7.36
C ALA A 186 2.03 20.24 7.34
N CYS A 187 3.32 19.91 7.48
CA CYS A 187 4.43 20.87 7.34
C CYS A 187 4.67 21.35 5.89
N PHE A 188 4.09 20.67 4.88
CA PHE A 188 4.26 20.98 3.46
C PHE A 188 2.98 21.51 2.77
N VAL A 189 1.83 21.44 3.44
CA VAL A 189 0.51 21.80 2.89
C VAL A 189 0.25 23.32 2.83
N GLU A 190 1.08 24.15 3.46
CA GLU A 190 0.94 25.63 3.37
C GLU A 190 1.26 26.21 1.98
N SER A 191 1.58 25.37 0.99
CA SER A 191 1.88 25.77 -0.39
C SER A 191 0.84 25.35 -1.45
N ILE A 192 -0.26 24.68 -1.07
CA ILE A 192 -1.27 24.23 -2.03
C ILE A 192 -2.43 25.24 -2.11
N SER A 193 -2.58 25.85 -3.28
CA SER A 193 -3.70 26.74 -3.62
C SER A 193 -5.05 26.09 -3.28
N PRO A 194 -5.98 26.80 -2.62
CA PRO A 194 -7.22 26.23 -2.04
C PRO A 194 -8.25 25.69 -3.07
N ASP A 195 -7.98 25.79 -4.37
CA ASP A 195 -8.91 25.39 -5.42
C ASP A 195 -8.81 23.90 -5.86
N SER A 196 -7.94 23.09 -5.25
CA SER A 196 -7.75 21.68 -5.66
C SER A 196 -8.03 20.62 -4.59
N VAL A 197 -8.57 21.02 -3.43
CA VAL A 197 -8.71 20.11 -2.28
C VAL A 197 -10.10 19.45 -2.23
N PRO A 198 -10.20 18.11 -2.13
CA PRO A 198 -11.46 17.39 -1.94
C PRO A 198 -12.20 17.85 -0.67
N ASP A 199 -13.53 17.84 -0.69
CA ASP A 199 -14.37 18.42 0.37
C ASP A 199 -14.15 17.79 1.77
N SER A 200 -13.66 16.55 1.83
CA SER A 200 -13.26 15.89 3.09
C SER A 200 -12.07 16.58 3.79
N ALA A 201 -11.12 17.10 3.01
CA ALA A 201 -9.97 17.81 3.54
C ALA A 201 -10.31 19.28 3.88
N LYS A 202 -11.31 19.89 3.22
CA LYS A 202 -11.87 21.19 3.64
C LYS A 202 -12.54 21.12 5.01
N ALA A 203 -13.27 20.03 5.30
CA ALA A 203 -13.90 19.82 6.60
C ALA A 203 -12.89 19.68 7.74
N ALA A 204 -11.77 18.96 7.50
CA ALA A 204 -10.68 18.82 8.47
C ALA A 204 -9.92 20.14 8.71
N TYR A 205 -9.80 20.98 7.69
CA TYR A 205 -9.18 22.30 7.82
C TYR A 205 -10.07 23.27 8.64
N ALA A 206 -11.38 23.19 8.45
CA ALA A 206 -12.35 23.99 9.20
C ALA A 206 -12.40 23.61 10.69
N SER A 207 -12.30 22.32 11.04
CA SER A 207 -12.27 21.86 12.42
C SER A 207 -10.99 22.24 13.16
N PHE A 208 -9.85 22.33 12.47
CA PHE A 208 -8.60 22.83 13.06
C PHE A 208 -8.61 24.34 13.29
N ARG A 209 -9.25 25.12 12.40
CA ARG A 209 -9.33 26.58 12.52
C ARG A 209 -10.35 27.06 13.57
N GLY A 210 -11.37 26.25 13.87
CA GLY A 210 -12.44 26.59 14.81
C GLY A 210 -12.07 26.59 16.29
N SER A 211 -10.87 26.10 16.66
CA SER A 211 -10.42 26.05 18.07
C SER A 211 -9.59 27.28 18.49
N MET A 212 -9.36 28.26 17.61
CA MET A 212 -8.52 29.44 17.88
C MET A 212 -9.28 30.78 18.05
N ASP A 213 -10.59 30.76 18.23
CA ASP A 213 -11.40 31.91 18.69
C ASP A 213 -11.91 31.58 20.11
N SER A 214 -11.74 32.32 21.21
CA SER A 214 -11.37 33.70 21.59
C SER A 214 -11.12 33.69 23.15
N PRO A 215 -10.79 34.76 23.93
CA PRO A 215 -11.14 36.18 23.72
C PRO A 215 -10.08 37.24 24.13
N GLY A 216 -10.14 38.44 23.56
CA GLY A 216 -9.55 39.61 24.24
C GLY A 216 -9.31 40.90 23.44
N ARG A 217 -10.15 41.90 23.74
CA ARG A 217 -9.89 43.36 23.74
C ARG A 217 -9.98 44.15 22.41
N GLY A 218 -11.20 44.60 22.14
CA GLY A 218 -11.56 46.02 22.01
C GLY A 218 -10.90 46.84 20.90
N SER A 219 -11.53 46.88 19.72
CA SER A 219 -11.25 47.91 18.71
C SER A 219 -12.31 49.01 18.77
N GLN A 220 -11.89 50.20 19.18
CA GLN A 220 -12.63 51.44 18.97
C GLN A 220 -12.79 51.71 17.47
N SER A 221 -13.93 52.30 17.11
CA SER A 221 -14.27 52.78 15.79
C SER A 221 -13.35 53.92 15.34
N VAL A 222 -12.70 53.79 14.18
CA VAL A 222 -12.17 54.94 13.43
C VAL A 222 -12.47 54.72 11.94
N GLY A 223 -13.33 55.57 11.40
CA GLY A 223 -13.78 55.53 10.00
C GLY A 223 -12.70 55.97 8.99
N PRO A 224 -13.00 55.89 7.68
CA PRO A 224 -12.01 56.09 6.62
C PRO A 224 -11.69 57.59 6.39
N PRO A 225 -10.44 57.94 6.02
CA PRO A 225 -10.11 59.31 5.66
C PRO A 225 -10.66 59.65 4.27
N SER A 226 -11.49 60.70 4.25
CA SER A 226 -12.12 61.28 3.07
C SER A 226 -11.11 62.11 2.25
N TYR A 227 -11.13 61.95 0.93
CA TYR A 227 -10.33 62.72 -0.02
C TYR A 227 -10.93 64.11 -0.24
N SER A 228 -10.19 65.19 0.07
CA SER A 228 -10.51 66.54 -0.40
C SER A 228 -9.39 67.09 -1.29
N LYS A 229 -9.72 67.24 -2.58
CA LYS A 229 -8.92 67.97 -3.57
C LYS A 229 -9.09 69.47 -3.33
N GLN A 230 -8.00 70.22 -3.16
CA GLN A 230 -8.01 71.65 -3.42
C GLN A 230 -6.79 72.09 -4.23
N ARG A 231 -7.04 72.24 -5.53
CA ARG A 231 -6.16 72.80 -6.55
C ARG A 231 -6.15 74.32 -6.41
N ARG A 232 -4.97 74.94 -6.25
CA ARG A 232 -4.77 76.38 -6.48
C ARG A 232 -3.68 76.56 -7.54
N ARG A 233 -4.07 77.14 -8.67
CA ARG A 233 -3.31 78.15 -9.41
C ARG A 233 -4.17 79.39 -9.42
#